data_AF-A0A2E6TYF4-F1
#
_entry.id   AF-A0A2E6TYF4-F1
#
_cell.length_a   1.000
_cell.length_b   1.000
_cell.length_c   1.000
_cell.angle_alpha   90.00
_cell.angle_beta   90.00
_cell.angle_gamma   90.00
#
_symmetry.space_group_name_H-M   'P 1'
#
loop_
_entity.id
_entity.type
_entity.pdbx_description
1 polymer ?
#
loop_
_entity_poly.entity_id
_entity_poly.type
_entity_poly.pdbx_seq_one_letter_code
_entity_poly.pdbx_strand_id
1 'polypeptide(L)'
;MSDLETLWDTHDFALSKVAMLEDEYHFLVGQVHDYFAQEAGESFEAPINKDDLLSQFNEVEQGLDNYYNKQLTTIMELEEFYEENAFSIPPEREVSAASFKELKLVTANLRDALKESSEEIKIILTSDN
;
A
#
# COMPACT_ATOMS: atom_id res chain seq x y z
N MET A 1 -21.24 -18.18 -7.70
CA MET A 1 -20.57 -17.08 -7.01
C MET A 1 -21.56 -15.94 -6.93
N SER A 2 -21.90 -15.49 -5.72
CA SER A 2 -22.70 -14.28 -5.55
C SER A 2 -21.79 -13.05 -5.76
N ASP A 3 -22.38 -11.90 -6.12
CA ASP A 3 -21.60 -10.66 -6.32
C ASP A 3 -20.85 -10.25 -5.04
N LEU A 4 -21.43 -10.53 -3.85
CA LEU A 4 -20.79 -10.32 -2.55
C LEU A 4 -19.54 -11.18 -2.33
N GLU A 5 -19.56 -12.44 -2.78
CA GLU A 5 -18.40 -13.35 -2.67
C GLU A 5 -17.22 -12.82 -3.50
N THR A 6 -17.50 -12.33 -4.72
CA THR A 6 -16.50 -11.71 -5.59
C THR A 6 -15.88 -10.45 -4.96
N LEU A 7 -16.69 -9.62 -4.27
CA LEU A 7 -16.20 -8.42 -3.60
C LEU A 7 -15.26 -8.76 -2.43
N TRP A 8 -15.61 -9.74 -1.61
CA TRP A 8 -14.73 -10.21 -0.53
C TRP A 8 -13.44 -10.83 -1.06
N ASP A 9 -13.52 -11.67 -2.10
CA ASP A 9 -12.35 -12.26 -2.73
C ASP A 9 -11.42 -11.17 -3.32
N THR A 10 -12.00 -10.12 -3.89
CA THR A 10 -11.25 -8.97 -4.42
C THR A 10 -10.55 -8.19 -3.30
N HIS A 11 -11.24 -7.97 -2.17
CA HIS A 11 -10.67 -7.33 -0.99
C HIS A 11 -9.52 -8.15 -0.39
N ASP A 12 -9.74 -9.45 -0.18
CA ASP A 12 -8.77 -10.37 0.41
C ASP A 12 -7.53 -10.52 -0.51
N PHE A 13 -7.75 -10.57 -1.84
CA PHE A 13 -6.67 -10.52 -2.82
C PHE A 13 -5.89 -9.22 -2.74
N ALA A 14 -6.56 -8.06 -2.69
CA ALA A 14 -5.91 -6.77 -2.62
C ALA A 14 -5.06 -6.63 -1.34
N LEU A 15 -5.58 -7.07 -0.19
CA LEU A 15 -4.81 -7.13 1.07
C LEU A 15 -3.53 -7.95 0.94
N SER A 16 -3.60 -9.14 0.31
CA SER A 16 -2.42 -9.99 0.13
C SER A 16 -1.34 -9.33 -0.72
N LYS A 17 -1.73 -8.47 -1.66
CA LYS A 17 -0.81 -7.76 -2.55
C LYS A 17 -0.22 -6.51 -1.91
N VAL A 18 -1.01 -5.80 -1.10
CA VAL A 18 -0.53 -4.65 -0.33
C VAL A 18 0.58 -5.10 0.61
N ALA A 19 0.37 -6.15 1.41
CA ALA A 19 1.37 -6.62 2.36
C ALA A 19 2.73 -6.93 1.71
N MET A 20 2.72 -7.62 0.55
CA MET A 20 3.96 -7.91 -0.19
C MET A 20 4.70 -6.65 -0.65
N LEU A 21 3.94 -5.66 -1.14
CA LEU A 21 4.52 -4.42 -1.64
C LEU A 21 4.96 -3.48 -0.51
N GLU A 22 4.30 -3.52 0.65
CA GLU A 22 4.72 -2.79 1.85
C GLU A 22 6.06 -3.31 2.38
N ASP A 23 6.23 -4.64 2.40
CA ASP A 23 7.51 -5.26 2.76
C ASP A 23 8.63 -4.83 1.79
N GLU A 24 8.34 -4.82 0.48
CA GLU A 24 9.27 -4.37 -0.55
C GLU A 24 9.60 -2.87 -0.42
N TYR A 25 8.59 -2.05 -0.13
CA TYR A 25 8.76 -0.62 0.13
C TYR A 25 9.68 -0.39 1.33
N HIS A 26 9.44 -1.06 2.45
CA HIS A 26 10.29 -0.96 3.64
C HIS A 26 11.72 -1.42 3.37
N PHE A 27 11.89 -2.46 2.55
CA PHE A 27 13.22 -2.90 2.12
C PHE A 27 13.94 -1.82 1.29
N LEU A 28 13.25 -1.19 0.34
CA LEU A 28 13.82 -0.11 -0.47
C LEU A 28 14.18 1.12 0.39
N VAL A 29 13.37 1.46 1.40
CA VAL A 29 13.71 2.51 2.38
C VAL A 29 15.04 2.19 3.08
N GLY A 30 15.26 0.92 3.44
CA GLY A 30 16.54 0.46 3.97
C GLY A 30 17.70 0.68 2.99
N GLN A 31 17.50 0.35 1.71
CA GLN A 31 18.52 0.56 0.69
C GLN A 31 18.89 2.05 0.48
N VAL A 32 17.93 2.97 0.67
CA VAL A 32 18.21 4.42 0.65
C VAL A 32 19.15 4.78 1.78
N HIS A 33 18.89 4.28 2.99
CA HIS A 33 19.77 4.50 4.13
C HIS A 33 21.18 3.95 3.87
N ASP A 34 21.29 2.75 3.31
CA ASP A 34 22.56 2.12 2.98
C ASP A 34 23.32 2.88 1.88
N TYR A 35 22.61 3.42 0.89
CA TYR A 35 23.20 4.29 -0.14
C TYR A 35 23.87 5.52 0.47
N PHE A 36 23.20 6.23 1.39
CA PHE A 36 23.82 7.40 2.03
C PHE A 36 24.96 7.04 2.99
N ALA A 37 24.90 5.88 3.64
CA ALA A 37 26.02 5.37 4.42
C ALA A 37 27.24 5.07 3.54
N GLN A 38 27.04 4.53 2.32
CA GLN A 38 28.11 4.33 1.34
C GLN A 38 28.73 5.65 0.87
N GLU A 39 27.91 6.65 0.53
CA GLU A 39 28.38 7.98 0.13
C GLU A 39 29.18 8.68 1.24
N ALA A 40 28.83 8.45 2.51
CA ALA A 40 29.57 8.93 3.67
C ALA A 40 30.87 8.14 3.95
N GLY A 41 31.13 7.05 3.23
CA GLY A 41 32.28 6.16 3.45
C GLY A 41 32.13 5.26 4.69
N GLU A 42 30.91 5.05 5.17
CA GLU A 42 30.58 4.28 6.37
C GLU A 42 30.23 2.81 6.09
N SER A 43 30.12 2.40 4.82
CA SER A 43 29.78 1.04 4.38
C SER A 43 30.78 0.48 3.36
N PHE A 44 31.01 -0.84 3.42
CA PHE A 44 31.91 -1.59 2.52
C PHE A 44 31.15 -2.52 1.56
N GLU A 45 29.83 -2.34 1.43
CA GLU A 45 28.99 -3.17 0.57
C GLU A 45 29.11 -2.78 -0.91
N ALA A 46 28.46 -3.57 -1.77
CA ALA A 46 28.43 -3.30 -3.20
C ALA A 46 27.76 -1.93 -3.47
N PRO A 47 28.30 -1.12 -4.40
CA PRO A 47 27.77 0.20 -4.69
C PRO A 47 26.32 0.11 -5.17
N ILE A 48 25.44 0.82 -4.48
CA ILE A 48 24.02 0.91 -4.85
C ILE A 48 23.86 1.96 -5.94
N ASN A 49 23.21 1.59 -7.05
CA ASN A 49 22.89 2.54 -8.12
C ASN A 49 21.65 3.35 -7.75
N LYS A 50 21.84 4.66 -7.55
CA LYS A 50 20.79 5.64 -7.25
C LYS A 50 19.65 5.63 -8.26
N ASP A 51 19.94 5.52 -9.56
CA ASP A 51 18.92 5.55 -10.61
C ASP A 51 18.07 4.27 -10.59
N ASP A 52 18.70 3.11 -10.36
CA ASP A 52 17.98 1.83 -10.24
C ASP A 52 17.12 1.80 -8.98
N LEU A 53 17.60 2.37 -7.88
CA LEU A 53 16.86 2.49 -6.62
C LEU A 53 15.64 3.41 -6.78
N LEU A 54 15.81 4.56 -7.45
CA LEU A 54 14.72 5.48 -7.74
C LEU A 54 13.66 4.84 -8.67
N SER A 55 14.10 4.07 -9.68
CA SER A 55 13.19 3.33 -10.56
C SER A 55 12.35 2.32 -9.77
N GLN A 56 12.98 1.51 -8.92
CA GLN A 56 12.29 0.52 -8.08
C GLN A 56 11.30 1.19 -7.12
N PHE A 57 11.67 2.32 -6.50
CA PHE A 57 10.76 3.10 -5.65
C PHE A 57 9.50 3.53 -6.39
N ASN A 58 9.66 4.10 -7.60
CA ASN A 58 8.52 4.55 -8.39
C ASN A 58 7.59 3.38 -8.77
N GLU A 59 8.14 2.21 -9.09
CA GLU A 59 7.35 1.02 -9.42
C GLU A 59 6.54 0.51 -8.22
N VAL A 60 7.19 0.38 -7.06
CA VAL A 60 6.54 -0.11 -5.83
C VAL A 60 5.49 0.87 -5.31
N GLU A 61 5.80 2.17 -5.28
CA GLU A 61 4.84 3.21 -4.89
C GLU A 61 3.63 3.20 -5.82
N GLN A 62 3.83 3.14 -7.14
CA GLN A 62 2.73 3.07 -8.10
C GLN A 62 1.89 1.80 -7.88
N GLY A 63 2.54 0.67 -7.57
CA GLY A 63 1.87 -0.56 -7.19
C GLY A 63 0.98 -0.39 -5.97
N LEU A 64 1.53 0.15 -4.88
CA LEU A 64 0.81 0.39 -3.63
C LEU A 64 -0.34 1.38 -3.80
N ASP A 65 -0.15 2.53 -4.48
CA ASP A 65 -1.24 3.49 -4.71
C ASP A 65 -2.39 2.83 -5.48
N ASN A 66 -2.08 2.01 -6.49
CA ASN A 66 -3.09 1.27 -7.24
C ASN A 66 -3.86 0.28 -6.37
N TYR A 67 -3.20 -0.46 -5.48
CA TYR A 67 -3.89 -1.40 -4.59
C TYR A 67 -4.69 -0.71 -3.50
N TYR A 68 -4.18 0.37 -2.90
CA TYR A 68 -4.94 1.18 -1.95
C TYR A 68 -6.19 1.78 -2.58
N ASN A 69 -6.09 2.30 -3.82
CA ASN A 69 -7.27 2.77 -4.56
C ASN A 69 -8.29 1.66 -4.77
N LYS A 70 -7.84 0.46 -5.19
CA LYS A 70 -8.73 -0.69 -5.37
C LYS A 70 -9.41 -1.10 -4.07
N GLN A 71 -8.66 -1.18 -2.97
CA GLN A 71 -9.22 -1.47 -1.65
C GLN A 71 -10.28 -0.44 -1.26
N LEU A 72 -10.00 0.85 -1.40
CA LEU A 72 -10.97 1.91 -1.10
C LEU A 72 -12.25 1.75 -1.91
N THR A 73 -12.14 1.51 -3.22
CA THR A 73 -13.31 1.26 -4.09
C THR A 73 -14.08 0.02 -3.64
N THR A 74 -13.39 -1.10 -3.40
CA THR A 74 -14.03 -2.35 -2.96
C THR A 74 -14.69 -2.21 -1.58
N ILE A 75 -14.09 -1.47 -0.65
CA ILE A 75 -14.70 -1.18 0.67
C ILE A 75 -15.97 -0.36 0.50
N MET A 76 -15.99 0.63 -0.40
CA MET A 76 -17.19 1.43 -0.68
C MET A 76 -18.31 0.57 -1.28
N GLU A 77 -17.98 -0.30 -2.24
CA GLU A 77 -18.94 -1.22 -2.84
C GLU A 77 -19.47 -2.25 -1.83
N LEU A 78 -18.61 -2.74 -0.93
CA LEU A 78 -19.02 -3.62 0.18
C LEU A 78 -19.92 -2.90 1.18
N GLU A 79 -19.63 -1.64 1.53
CA GLU A 79 -20.45 -0.80 2.42
C GLU A 79 -21.85 -0.61 1.82
N GLU A 80 -21.94 -0.23 0.55
CA GLU A 80 -23.22 -0.06 -0.18
C GLU A 80 -24.00 -1.38 -0.25
N PHE A 81 -23.35 -2.48 -0.64
CA PHE A 81 -24.01 -3.78 -0.71
C PHE A 81 -24.52 -4.23 0.68
N TYR A 82 -23.74 -4.00 1.74
CA TYR A 82 -24.12 -4.33 3.11
C TYR A 82 -25.36 -3.56 3.54
N GLU A 83 -25.44 -2.26 3.26
CA GLU A 83 -26.58 -1.42 3.59
C GLU A 83 -27.86 -1.87 2.84
N GLU A 84 -27.73 -2.31 1.59
CA GLU A 84 -28.86 -2.77 0.78
C GLU A 84 -29.29 -4.22 1.07
N ASN A 85 -28.36 -5.08 1.50
CA ASN A 85 -28.55 -6.54 1.55
C ASN A 85 -28.19 -7.16 2.90
N ALA A 86 -28.25 -6.40 4.00
CA ALA A 86 -27.84 -6.84 5.35
C ALA A 86 -28.37 -8.21 5.78
N PHE A 87 -29.56 -8.62 5.31
CA PHE A 87 -30.18 -9.92 5.64
C PHE A 87 -29.56 -11.14 4.91
N SER A 88 -28.67 -10.91 3.94
CA SER A 88 -28.11 -11.90 3.02
C SER A 88 -26.66 -12.28 3.36
N ILE A 89 -26.11 -11.73 4.45
CA ILE A 89 -24.69 -11.78 4.76
C ILE A 89 -24.37 -13.03 5.59
N PRO A 90 -23.37 -13.83 5.19
CA PRO A 90 -22.96 -14.98 5.98
C PRO A 90 -22.44 -14.57 7.36
N PRO A 91 -22.76 -15.30 8.45
CA PRO A 91 -22.32 -14.96 9.80
C PRO A 91 -20.80 -14.79 9.94
N GLU A 92 -20.00 -15.57 9.21
CA GLU A 92 -18.54 -15.50 9.19
C GLU A 92 -17.98 -14.22 8.52
N ARG A 93 -18.81 -13.48 7.79
CA ARG A 93 -18.49 -12.20 7.15
C ARG A 93 -19.29 -11.04 7.73
N GLU A 94 -20.03 -11.27 8.82
CA GLU A 94 -20.80 -10.22 9.49
C GLU A 94 -19.85 -9.20 10.13
N VAL A 95 -19.92 -7.96 9.65
CA VAL A 95 -19.10 -6.84 10.10
C VAL A 95 -20.02 -5.67 10.42
N SER A 96 -19.69 -4.87 11.43
CA SER A 96 -20.52 -3.71 11.75
C SER A 96 -20.38 -2.66 10.64
N ALA A 97 -21.44 -1.90 10.34
CA ALA A 97 -21.37 -0.77 9.40
C ALA A 97 -20.30 0.26 9.80
N ALA A 98 -20.00 0.39 11.09
CA ALA A 98 -18.90 1.22 11.59
C ALA A 98 -17.51 0.70 11.16
N SER A 99 -17.36 -0.62 10.99
CA SER A 99 -16.11 -1.25 10.58
C SER A 99 -15.72 -0.85 9.15
N PHE A 100 -16.68 -0.73 8.22
CA PHE A 100 -16.39 -0.25 6.87
C PHE A 100 -15.90 1.19 6.86
N LYS A 101 -16.51 2.06 7.68
CA LYS A 101 -16.08 3.46 7.82
C LYS A 101 -14.67 3.56 8.36
N GLU A 102 -14.36 2.79 9.40
CA GLU A 102 -13.02 2.74 10.00
C GLU A 102 -11.99 2.18 9.01
N LEU A 103 -12.30 1.07 8.34
CA LEU A 103 -11.42 0.45 7.36
C LEU A 103 -11.13 1.38 6.17
N LYS A 104 -12.16 2.07 5.66
CA LYS A 104 -12.01 3.11 4.62
C LYS A 104 -11.09 4.24 5.08
N LEU A 105 -11.27 4.72 6.31
CA LEU A 105 -10.46 5.80 6.89
C LEU A 105 -9.00 5.38 7.02
N VAL A 106 -8.74 4.20 7.58
CA VAL A 106 -7.39 3.65 7.76
C VAL A 106 -6.71 3.44 6.41
N THR A 107 -7.40 2.85 5.44
CA THR A 107 -6.86 2.62 4.09
C THR A 107 -6.50 3.94 3.40
N ALA A 108 -7.33 4.97 3.54
CA ALA A 108 -7.04 6.30 3.00
C ALA A 108 -5.81 6.92 3.67
N ASN A 109 -5.71 6.84 5.01
CA ASN A 109 -4.57 7.37 5.75
C ASN A 109 -3.25 6.67 5.35
N LEU A 110 -3.27 5.34 5.16
CA LEU A 110 -2.10 4.59 4.72
C LEU A 110 -1.63 5.03 3.33
N ARG A 111 -2.58 5.23 2.42
CA ARG A 111 -2.29 5.73 1.07
C ARG A 111 -1.67 7.13 1.10
N ASP A 112 -2.20 8.02 1.93
CA ASP A 112 -1.67 9.39 2.02
C ASP A 112 -0.28 9.40 2.66
N ALA A 113 -0.05 8.57 3.69
CA ALA A 113 1.27 8.38 4.30
C ALA A 113 2.30 7.82 3.30
N LEU A 114 1.90 6.86 2.45
CA LEU A 114 2.75 6.35 1.37
C LEU A 114 3.19 7.48 0.43
N LYS A 115 2.27 8.34 0.01
CA LYS A 115 2.59 9.45 -0.91
C LYS A 115 3.54 10.45 -0.29
N GLU A 116 3.28 10.84 0.96
CA GLU A 116 4.13 11.77 1.70
C GLU A 116 5.56 11.21 1.84
N SER A 117 5.68 10.00 2.36
CA SER A 117 6.99 9.34 2.54
C SER A 117 7.72 9.07 1.22
N SER A 118 7.01 8.68 0.16
CA SER A 118 7.62 8.45 -1.15
C SER A 118 8.13 9.74 -1.78
N GLU A 119 7.39 10.84 -1.64
CA GLU A 119 7.84 12.15 -2.11
C GLU A 119 9.10 12.61 -1.37
N GLU A 120 9.15 12.45 -0.03
CA GLU A 120 10.34 12.76 0.77
C GLU A 120 11.56 11.97 0.30
N ILE A 121 11.41 10.66 0.08
CA ILE A 121 12.50 9.79 -0.39
C ILE A 121 12.96 10.20 -1.79
N LYS A 122 12.04 10.50 -2.70
CA LYS A 122 12.39 10.96 -4.06
C LYS A 122 13.14 12.27 -4.02
N ILE A 123 12.72 13.22 -3.18
CA ILE A 123 13.45 14.48 -2.98
C ILE A 123 14.87 14.18 -2.49
N ILE A 124 15.01 13.34 -1.48
CA ILE A 124 16.31 12.96 -0.92
C ILE A 124 17.20 12.32 -2.01
N LEU A 125 16.65 11.39 -2.79
CA LEU A 125 17.38 10.72 -3.85
C LEU A 125 17.72 11.66 -5.01
N THR A 126 16.90 12.66 -5.34
CA THR A 126 17.11 13.54 -6.49
C THR A 126 17.84 14.85 -6.15
N SER A 127 17.95 15.19 -4.88
CA SER A 127 18.71 16.36 -4.43
C SER A 127 20.19 16.15 -4.72
N ASP A 128 20.81 17.08 -5.45
CA ASP A 128 22.24 17.09 -5.68
C ASP A 128 22.97 17.40 -4.36
N ASN A 129 23.82 16.47 -3.90
CA ASN A 129 24.90 16.75 -2.95
C ASN A 129 26.18 17.03 -3.74
#